data_AF-A0A662ZF65-F1
#
_entry.id   AF-A0A662ZF65-F1
#
_cell.length_a   1.000
_cell.length_b   1.000
_cell.length_c   1.000
_cell.angle_alpha   90.00
_cell.angle_beta   90.00
_cell.angle_gamma   90.00
#
_symmetry.space_group_name_H-M   'P 1'
#
loop_
_entity.id
_entity.type
_entity.pdbx_description
1 polymer ?
#
loop_
_entity_poly.entity_id
_entity_poly.type
_entity_poly.pdbx_seq_one_letter_code
_entity_poly.pdbx_strand_id
1 'polypeptide(L)'
;MKCSSCDLTILSALLIKRLKKLCFKNSSIKIYEWGLNKLDLYMRQLNLSSFSKSVGLKFIEYLEKLDPKVCPKTVIKFSKTLINRLVDELNNDFKICHFPSVLPVVNENFQTVIDEYCNYVSTFNSPGSVRHKRDTITKLCAYFEQAGGYSFLELNPVLVGQACLKFQNHGILWIVRDFLRYLFDKKILLADFSAIVPKHKQPQTVPSIYTEEELLKVGKAIKSEGETVKEKRDFAMFMLAAKLGLRCGDIVRLSIDNFNFSDKTLVLTTHKCPTFLQLALTDDIIDAVQEYYSVRPKSEYKELFLSLRAPFGNVTTSAFRFSLQNAFIKAGINTENKKKGPHVLRSSLASAMINKGVSYKTVRNILGHRDPKVMKHYAKVDIENLREYALPAPKATGKFLMFLNGGGI
;
A
#
# COMPACT_ATOMS: atom_id res chain seq x y z
N MET A 1 12.33 -0.25 30.24
CA MET A 1 12.86 1.12 30.42
C MET A 1 13.35 1.64 29.08
N LYS A 2 12.79 2.73 28.54
CA LYS A 2 13.30 3.34 27.30
C LYS A 2 14.54 4.15 27.66
N CYS A 3 15.68 3.84 27.02
CA CYS A 3 16.90 4.60 27.22
C CYS A 3 16.74 5.98 26.55
N SER A 4 16.79 7.07 27.32
CA SER A 4 16.55 8.43 26.81
C SER A 4 17.73 9.01 26.03
N SER A 5 18.94 8.48 26.25
CA SER A 5 20.16 8.79 25.50
C SER A 5 21.18 7.64 25.58
N CYS A 6 22.11 7.56 24.62
CA CYS A 6 23.15 6.51 24.58
C CYS A 6 24.43 7.06 23.92
N ASP A 7 25.58 6.43 24.21
CA ASP A 7 26.84 6.72 23.51
C ASP A 7 26.69 6.46 22.01
N LEU A 8 27.05 7.46 21.18
CA LEU A 8 26.93 7.36 19.73
C LEU A 8 27.81 6.24 19.16
N THR A 9 28.97 5.96 19.74
CA THR A 9 29.90 4.91 19.28
C THR A 9 29.26 3.54 19.42
N ILE A 10 28.65 3.27 20.57
CA ILE A 10 27.92 2.02 20.83
C ILE A 10 26.74 1.89 19.87
N LEU A 11 25.95 2.96 19.75
CA LEU A 11 24.76 2.97 18.89
C LEU A 11 25.11 2.80 17.40
N SER A 12 26.22 3.40 16.97
CA SER A 12 26.78 3.26 15.62
C SER A 12 27.18 1.82 15.33
N ALA A 13 27.90 1.18 16.26
CA ALA A 13 28.31 -0.21 16.11
C ALA A 13 27.11 -1.16 16.03
N LEU A 14 26.09 -0.94 16.85
CA LEU A 14 24.83 -1.70 16.81
C LEU A 14 24.11 -1.54 15.47
N LEU A 15 23.96 -0.30 14.99
CA LEU A 15 23.32 -0.02 13.71
C LEU A 15 24.06 -0.69 12.56
N ILE A 16 25.39 -0.53 12.46
CA ILE A 16 26.19 -1.13 11.39
C ILE A 16 26.11 -2.67 11.44
N LYS A 17 26.18 -3.27 12.63
CA LYS A 17 25.99 -4.71 12.82
C LYS A 17 24.63 -5.17 12.30
N ARG A 18 23.56 -4.42 12.60
CA ARG A 18 22.21 -4.73 12.10
C ARG A 18 22.09 -4.59 10.58
N LEU A 19 22.64 -3.53 10.00
CA LEU A 19 22.63 -3.33 8.55
C LEU A 19 23.38 -4.45 7.81
N LYS A 20 24.49 -4.94 8.38
CA LYS A 20 25.21 -6.12 7.89
C LYS A 20 24.36 -7.39 8.00
N LYS A 21 23.67 -7.60 9.12
CA LYS A 21 22.74 -8.73 9.30
C LYS A 21 21.57 -8.69 8.30
N LEU A 22 21.10 -7.50 7.93
CA LEU A 22 20.11 -7.28 6.88
C LEU A 22 20.70 -7.33 5.46
N CYS A 23 21.98 -7.65 5.34
CA CYS A 23 22.74 -7.81 4.10
C CYS A 23 22.72 -6.58 3.18
N PHE A 24 22.74 -5.38 3.75
CA PHE A 24 22.96 -4.16 2.95
C PHE A 24 24.28 -4.25 2.18
N LYS A 25 24.32 -3.70 0.96
CA LYS A 25 25.55 -3.67 0.14
C LYS A 25 26.67 -2.94 0.91
N ASN A 26 27.92 -3.37 0.72
CA ASN A 26 29.08 -2.69 1.31
C ASN A 26 29.14 -1.20 0.95
N SER A 27 28.77 -0.83 -0.28
CA SER A 27 28.67 0.58 -0.68
C SER A 27 27.61 1.35 0.12
N SER A 28 26.48 0.71 0.46
CA SER A 28 25.47 1.31 1.34
C SER A 28 26.00 1.45 2.76
N ILE A 29 26.68 0.44 3.31
CA ILE A 29 27.27 0.49 4.65
C ILE A 29 28.26 1.66 4.76
N LYS A 30 29.13 1.86 3.76
CA LYS A 30 30.05 3.00 3.70
C LYS A 30 29.34 4.36 3.76
N ILE A 31 28.16 4.48 3.14
CA ILE A 31 27.35 5.72 3.22
C ILE A 31 26.82 5.94 4.64
N TYR A 32 26.42 4.87 5.34
CA TYR A 32 26.03 4.95 6.77
C TYR A 32 27.21 5.36 7.65
N GLU A 33 28.37 4.75 7.49
CA GLU A 33 29.59 5.11 8.21
C GLU A 33 29.98 6.58 7.99
N TRP A 34 29.92 7.05 6.73
CA TRP A 34 30.14 8.47 6.41
C TRP A 34 29.16 9.40 7.15
N GLY A 35 27.87 9.07 7.15
CA GLY A 35 26.85 9.87 7.83
C GLY A 35 27.01 9.90 9.35
N LEU A 36 27.39 8.76 9.94
CA LEU A 36 27.68 8.62 11.37
C LEU A 36 28.88 9.48 11.78
N ASN A 37 29.95 9.46 10.97
CA ASN A 37 31.12 10.32 11.20
C ASN A 37 30.76 11.82 11.15
N LYS A 38 29.85 12.23 10.26
CA LYS A 38 29.37 13.62 10.21
C LYS A 38 28.57 14.01 11.46
N LEU A 39 27.74 13.11 11.96
CA LEU A 39 27.00 13.32 13.20
C LEU A 39 27.94 13.37 14.42
N ASP A 40 28.94 12.49 14.48
CA ASP A 40 29.94 12.47 15.54
C ASP A 40 30.74 13.78 15.59
N LEU A 41 31.21 14.27 14.44
CA LEU A 41 31.90 15.56 14.34
C LEU A 41 31.01 16.72 14.84
N TYR A 42 29.74 16.74 14.46
CA TYR A 42 28.78 17.73 14.94
C TYR A 42 28.59 17.66 16.46
N MET A 43 28.47 16.46 17.03
CA MET A 43 28.32 16.28 18.48
C MET A 43 29.57 16.73 19.24
N ARG A 44 30.78 16.42 18.74
CA ARG A 44 32.04 16.87 19.33
C ARG A 44 32.19 18.39 19.32
N GLN A 45 31.82 19.04 18.23
CA GLN A 45 31.85 20.52 18.13
C GLN A 45 30.94 21.19 19.17
N LEU A 46 29.87 20.53 19.59
CA LEU A 46 28.93 21.02 20.59
C LEU A 46 29.15 20.41 21.99
N ASN A 47 30.26 19.68 22.21
CA ASN A 47 30.59 18.99 23.46
C ASN A 47 29.47 18.06 23.97
N LEU A 48 28.76 17.37 23.06
CA LEU A 48 27.69 16.44 23.39
C LEU A 48 28.25 15.02 23.56
N SER A 49 28.05 14.43 24.75
CA SER A 49 28.56 13.09 25.10
C SER A 49 27.60 11.93 24.77
N SER A 50 26.32 12.21 24.53
CA SER A 50 25.32 11.18 24.24
C SER A 50 24.36 11.59 23.13
N PHE A 51 23.95 10.61 22.33
CA PHE A 51 22.95 10.77 21.30
C PHE A 51 21.55 10.63 21.88
N SER A 52 20.64 11.49 21.44
CA SER A 52 19.20 11.40 21.71
C SER A 52 18.41 11.86 20.48
N LYS A 53 17.09 11.62 20.48
CA LYS A 53 16.22 12.08 19.38
C LYS A 53 16.31 13.60 19.17
N SER A 54 16.40 14.39 20.23
CA SER A 54 16.51 15.85 20.12
C SER A 54 17.83 16.30 19.50
N VAL A 55 18.94 15.64 19.84
CA VAL A 55 20.25 15.87 19.19
C VAL A 55 20.16 15.55 17.70
N GLY A 56 19.54 14.43 17.34
CA GLY A 56 19.31 14.07 15.95
C GLY A 56 18.50 15.10 15.17
N LEU A 57 17.44 15.66 15.76
CA LEU A 57 16.64 16.72 15.13
C LEU A 57 17.44 18.01 14.93
N LYS A 58 18.20 18.46 15.94
CA LYS A 58 19.08 19.63 15.84
C LYS A 58 20.16 19.47 14.76
N PHE A 59 20.68 18.25 14.60
CA PHE A 59 21.61 17.94 13.51
C PHE A 59 20.96 18.12 12.13
N ILE A 60 19.71 17.66 11.96
CA ILE A 60 18.98 17.87 10.70
C ILE A 60 18.72 19.35 10.44
N GLU A 61 18.31 20.12 11.45
CA GLU A 61 18.12 21.57 11.34
C GLU A 61 19.41 22.29 10.96
N TYR A 62 20.54 21.86 11.53
CA TYR A 62 21.86 22.36 11.15
C TYR A 62 22.16 22.10 9.67
N LEU A 63 21.94 20.87 9.19
CA LEU A 63 22.16 20.52 7.78
C LEU A 63 21.25 21.29 6.82
N GLU A 64 20.01 21.58 7.21
CA GLU A 64 19.04 22.34 6.41
C GLU A 64 19.42 23.83 6.27
N LYS A 65 20.26 24.37 7.16
CA LYS A 65 20.76 25.75 7.10
C LYS A 65 22.03 25.91 6.25
N LEU A 66 22.67 24.81 5.85
CA LEU A 66 23.88 24.86 5.03
C LEU A 66 23.55 25.20 3.57
N ASP A 67 24.54 25.74 2.85
CA ASP A 67 24.42 26.00 1.41
C ASP A 67 24.02 24.70 0.66
N PRO A 68 22.96 24.71 -0.18
CA PRO A 68 22.53 23.54 -0.95
C PRO A 68 23.62 22.91 -1.84
N LYS A 69 24.64 23.67 -2.25
CA LYS A 69 25.82 23.16 -2.98
C LYS A 69 26.71 22.29 -2.09
N VAL A 70 26.78 22.61 -0.80
CA VAL A 70 27.55 21.87 0.21
C VAL A 70 26.75 20.70 0.77
N CYS A 71 25.46 20.92 1.05
CA CYS A 71 24.55 19.90 1.58
C CYS A 71 23.29 19.75 0.70
N PRO A 72 23.36 18.93 -0.36
CA PRO A 72 22.21 18.69 -1.22
C PRO A 72 21.03 18.06 -0.48
N LYS A 73 19.81 18.26 -1.01
CA LYS A 73 18.56 17.66 -0.45
C LYS A 73 18.63 16.14 -0.30
N THR A 74 19.40 15.45 -1.14
CA THR A 74 19.62 13.99 -1.06
C THR A 74 20.37 13.61 0.21
N VAL A 75 21.36 14.40 0.62
CA VAL A 75 22.10 14.21 1.88
C VAL A 75 21.17 14.43 3.06
N ILE A 76 20.39 15.52 3.07
CA ILE A 76 19.43 15.80 4.16
C ILE A 76 18.42 14.65 4.31
N LYS A 77 17.89 14.13 3.19
CA LYS A 77 16.95 12.99 3.20
C LYS A 77 17.60 11.72 3.74
N PHE A 78 18.86 11.47 3.36
CA PHE A 78 19.63 10.36 3.91
C PHE A 78 19.88 10.53 5.41
N SER A 79 20.32 11.71 5.86
CA SER A 79 20.55 12.01 7.28
C SER A 79 19.28 11.83 8.10
N LYS A 80 18.11 12.26 7.61
CA LYS A 80 16.81 11.98 8.26
C LYS A 80 16.58 10.48 8.42
N THR A 81 16.93 9.67 7.43
CA THR A 81 16.83 8.21 7.48
C THR A 81 17.80 7.61 8.51
N LEU A 82 19.04 8.09 8.54
CA LEU A 82 20.07 7.70 9.51
C LEU A 82 19.61 8.00 10.94
N ILE A 83 19.19 9.23 11.22
CA ILE A 83 18.72 9.66 12.54
C ILE A 83 17.54 8.82 13.01
N ASN A 84 16.55 8.59 12.13
CA ASN A 84 15.40 7.76 12.48
C ASN A 84 15.82 6.32 12.85
N ARG A 85 16.77 5.73 12.13
CA ARG A 85 17.30 4.38 12.44
C ARG A 85 18.09 4.34 13.75
N LEU A 86 18.88 5.37 14.05
CA LEU A 86 19.56 5.49 15.35
C LEU A 86 18.55 5.61 16.49
N VAL A 87 17.49 6.41 16.31
CA VAL A 87 16.40 6.52 17.28
C VAL A 87 15.69 5.19 17.46
N ASP A 88 15.52 4.41 16.40
CA ASP A 88 14.94 3.08 16.54
C ASP A 88 15.84 2.10 17.30
N GLU A 89 17.16 2.11 17.05
CA GLU A 89 18.11 1.30 17.83
C GLU A 89 18.09 1.69 19.30
N LEU A 90 18.03 2.99 19.59
CA LEU A 90 17.93 3.52 20.96
C LEU A 90 16.66 3.03 21.67
N ASN A 91 15.55 2.91 20.93
CA ASN A 91 14.27 2.42 21.45
C ASN A 91 14.09 0.90 21.37
N ASN A 92 15.06 0.19 20.77
CA ASN A 92 14.96 -1.23 20.41
C ASN A 92 13.71 -1.57 19.55
N ASP A 93 13.33 -0.68 18.63
CA ASP A 93 12.15 -0.80 17.74
C ASP A 93 12.55 -0.53 16.27
N PHE A 94 13.55 -1.26 15.78
CA PHE A 94 14.14 -1.06 14.45
C PHE A 94 13.15 -1.21 13.30
N LYS A 95 12.98 -0.15 12.49
CA LYS A 95 12.14 -0.15 11.29
C LYS A 95 12.99 -0.04 10.02
N ILE A 96 12.69 -0.91 9.07
CA ILE A 96 13.35 -0.89 7.75
C ILE A 96 13.00 0.38 6.98
N CYS A 97 11.73 0.78 7.02
CA CYS A 97 11.19 1.95 6.32
C CYS A 97 10.49 2.87 7.32
N HIS A 98 10.87 4.15 7.29
CA HIS A 98 10.12 5.22 7.94
C HIS A 98 9.23 5.88 6.92
N PHE A 99 7.94 5.99 7.24
CA PHE A 99 7.03 6.84 6.49
C PHE A 99 7.04 8.20 7.17
N PRO A 100 7.47 9.28 6.49
CA PRO A 100 7.30 10.61 7.05
C PRO A 100 5.81 10.89 7.13
N SER A 101 5.25 10.79 8.34
CA SER A 101 3.99 11.45 8.66
C SER A 101 4.40 12.66 9.49
N VAL A 102 4.64 13.80 8.84
CA VAL A 102 4.68 15.08 9.56
C VAL A 102 3.23 15.39 9.88
N LEU A 103 2.74 14.79 10.95
CA LEU A 103 1.45 15.14 11.50
C LEU A 103 1.58 16.47 12.25
N PRO A 104 0.56 17.32 12.18
CA PRO A 104 0.52 18.50 13.05
C PRO A 104 0.52 18.06 14.51
N VAL A 105 1.18 18.83 15.36
CA VAL A 105 1.03 18.70 16.82
C VAL A 105 -0.32 19.30 17.18
N VAL A 106 -1.06 18.59 18.03
CA VAL A 106 -2.35 19.03 18.56
C VAL A 106 -2.28 19.06 20.08
N ASN A 107 -3.15 19.84 20.71
CA ASN A 107 -3.22 19.96 22.16
C ASN A 107 -3.58 18.62 22.85
N GLU A 108 -3.36 18.57 24.16
CA GLU A 108 -3.51 17.37 24.98
C GLU A 108 -4.96 16.84 25.02
N ASN A 109 -5.95 17.73 24.98
CA ASN A 109 -7.38 17.37 24.95
C ASN A 109 -7.69 16.55 23.70
N PHE A 110 -7.16 16.96 22.55
CA PHE A 110 -7.32 16.22 21.30
C PHE A 110 -6.50 14.94 21.27
N GLN A 111 -5.24 14.98 21.74
CA GLN A 111 -4.37 13.82 21.69
C GLN A 111 -4.94 12.62 22.47
N THR A 112 -5.47 12.87 23.67
CA THR A 112 -6.06 11.82 24.52
C THR A 112 -7.20 11.09 23.82
N VAL A 113 -8.15 11.84 23.26
CA VAL A 113 -9.32 11.28 22.56
C VAL A 113 -8.94 10.58 21.26
N ILE A 114 -7.92 11.08 20.55
CA ILE A 114 -7.38 10.41 19.36
C ILE A 114 -6.87 9.02 19.72
N ASP A 115 -6.13 8.90 20.83
CA ASP A 115 -5.57 7.62 21.24
C ASP A 115 -6.64 6.64 21.73
N GLU A 116 -7.66 7.12 22.45
CA GLU A 116 -8.85 6.32 22.79
C GLU A 116 -9.58 5.80 21.55
N TYR A 117 -9.83 6.67 20.57
CA TYR A 117 -10.44 6.28 19.30
C TYR A 117 -9.58 5.25 18.56
N CYS A 118 -8.26 5.44 18.53
CA CYS A 118 -7.35 4.50 17.89
C CYS A 118 -7.37 3.13 18.56
N ASN A 119 -7.45 3.08 19.90
CA ASN A 119 -7.60 1.83 20.65
C ASN A 119 -8.94 1.16 20.33
N TYR A 120 -10.03 1.92 20.31
CA TYR A 120 -11.35 1.42 19.91
C TYR A 120 -11.32 0.80 18.51
N VAL A 121 -10.85 1.53 17.49
CA VAL A 121 -10.87 1.04 16.11
C VAL A 121 -9.89 -0.10 15.85
N SER A 122 -8.87 -0.27 16.70
CA SER A 122 -7.88 -1.36 16.56
C SER A 122 -8.50 -2.75 16.71
N THR A 123 -9.63 -2.85 17.42
CA THR A 123 -10.33 -4.12 17.64
C THR A 123 -10.92 -4.73 16.36
N PHE A 124 -11.20 -3.91 15.33
CA PHE A 124 -11.80 -4.35 14.07
C PHE A 124 -11.06 -3.87 12.81
N ASN A 125 -9.92 -3.18 12.96
CA ASN A 125 -9.13 -2.68 11.83
C ASN A 125 -7.68 -3.16 11.86
N SER A 126 -7.11 -3.36 10.68
CA SER A 126 -5.66 -3.61 10.55
C SER A 126 -4.83 -2.41 11.05
N PRO A 127 -3.58 -2.62 11.51
CA PRO A 127 -2.70 -1.54 11.96
C PRO A 127 -2.53 -0.40 10.94
N GLY A 128 -2.51 -0.75 9.64
CA GLY A 128 -2.44 0.25 8.56
C GLY A 128 -3.70 1.11 8.45
N SER A 129 -4.88 0.52 8.64
CA SER A 129 -6.15 1.25 8.67
C SER A 129 -6.25 2.14 9.90
N VAL A 130 -5.82 1.67 11.08
CA VAL A 130 -5.77 2.47 12.31
C VAL A 130 -4.85 3.67 12.11
N ARG A 131 -3.65 3.46 11.56
CA ARG A 131 -2.72 4.56 11.25
C ARG A 131 -3.35 5.59 10.30
N HIS A 132 -4.02 5.13 9.23
CA HIS A 132 -4.67 6.03 8.28
C HIS A 132 -5.79 6.87 8.92
N LYS A 133 -6.57 6.26 9.82
CA LYS A 133 -7.57 6.95 10.62
C LYS A 133 -6.92 7.97 11.55
N ARG A 134 -5.91 7.57 12.33
CA ARG A 134 -5.13 8.47 13.20
C ARG A 134 -4.60 9.69 12.43
N ASP A 135 -3.87 9.47 11.34
CA ASP A 135 -3.28 10.54 10.52
C ASP A 135 -4.35 11.54 10.04
N THR A 136 -5.55 11.05 9.70
CA THR A 136 -6.67 11.87 9.23
C THR A 136 -7.29 12.67 10.37
N ILE A 137 -7.50 12.05 11.53
CA ILE A 137 -8.10 12.71 12.69
C ILE A 137 -7.14 13.71 13.34
N THR A 138 -5.83 13.43 13.39
CA THR A 138 -4.85 14.41 13.85
C THR A 138 -4.86 15.67 12.98
N LYS A 139 -5.00 15.53 11.65
CA LYS A 139 -5.17 16.69 10.76
C LYS A 139 -6.48 17.43 10.99
N LEU A 140 -7.58 16.69 11.19
CA LEU A 140 -8.88 17.27 11.51
C LEU A 140 -8.79 18.14 12.78
N CYS A 141 -8.18 17.62 13.85
CA CYS A 141 -8.04 18.33 15.11
C CYS A 141 -7.17 19.59 14.96
N ALA A 142 -6.07 19.51 14.21
CA ALA A 142 -5.27 20.70 13.90
C ALA A 142 -6.05 21.77 13.10
N TYR A 143 -6.99 21.36 12.24
CA TYR A 143 -7.88 22.31 11.56
C TYR A 143 -8.92 22.93 12.50
N PHE A 144 -9.35 22.23 13.56
CA PHE A 144 -10.17 22.81 14.61
C PHE A 144 -9.41 23.89 15.39
N GLU A 145 -8.16 23.62 15.78
CA GLU A 145 -7.32 24.60 16.49
C GLU A 145 -7.12 25.86 15.65
N GLN A 146 -6.83 25.70 14.36
CA GLN A 146 -6.67 26.83 13.42
C GLN A 146 -7.96 27.65 13.26
N ALA A 147 -9.12 27.07 13.52
CA ALA A 147 -10.42 27.73 13.49
C ALA A 147 -10.86 28.26 14.87
N GLY A 148 -10.01 28.13 15.89
CA GLY A 148 -10.27 28.61 17.26
C GLY A 148 -11.03 27.62 18.15
N GLY A 149 -11.17 26.35 17.77
CA GLY A 149 -11.74 25.30 18.61
C GLY A 149 -10.65 24.43 19.25
N TYR A 150 -10.55 24.44 20.57
CA TYR A 150 -9.49 23.77 21.33
C TYR A 150 -9.99 22.57 22.14
N SER A 151 -11.31 22.36 22.17
CA SER A 151 -11.95 21.23 22.83
C SER A 151 -13.09 20.65 21.98
N PHE A 152 -13.37 19.35 22.15
CA PHE A 152 -14.53 18.75 21.52
C PHE A 152 -15.87 19.31 22.03
N LEU A 153 -15.89 19.89 23.24
CA LEU A 153 -17.07 20.55 23.80
C LEU A 153 -17.42 21.86 23.08
N GLU A 154 -16.43 22.49 22.43
CA GLU A 154 -16.60 23.75 21.68
C GLU A 154 -17.02 23.51 20.23
N LEU A 155 -17.05 22.25 19.79
CA LEU A 155 -17.40 21.92 18.42
C LEU A 155 -18.83 22.32 18.08
N ASN A 156 -18.95 22.97 16.94
CA ASN A 156 -20.20 23.39 16.35
C ASN A 156 -20.18 23.12 14.84
N PRO A 157 -21.34 23.23 14.16
CA PRO A 157 -21.41 22.94 12.73
C PRO A 157 -20.47 23.78 11.86
N VAL A 158 -20.19 25.04 12.25
CA VAL A 158 -19.32 25.96 11.51
C VAL A 158 -17.87 25.46 11.54
N LEU A 159 -17.34 25.10 12.73
CA LEU A 159 -15.98 24.57 12.88
C LEU A 159 -15.79 23.26 12.11
N VAL A 160 -16.77 22.35 12.16
CA VAL A 160 -16.73 21.09 11.41
C VAL A 160 -16.74 21.34 9.90
N GLY A 161 -17.58 22.27 9.42
CA GLY A 161 -17.63 22.65 8.01
C GLY A 161 -16.30 23.25 7.53
N GLN A 162 -15.74 24.20 8.27
CA GLN A 162 -14.46 24.84 7.95
C GLN A 162 -13.31 23.83 7.89
N ALA A 163 -13.24 22.90 8.86
CA ALA A 163 -12.21 21.86 8.86
C ALA A 163 -12.36 20.87 7.69
N CYS A 164 -13.60 20.51 7.32
CA CYS A 164 -13.86 19.64 6.18
C CYS A 164 -13.35 20.24 4.86
N LEU A 165 -13.50 21.56 4.67
CA LEU A 165 -13.05 22.28 3.47
C LEU A 165 -11.52 22.34 3.33
N LYS A 166 -10.76 22.12 4.40
CA LYS A 166 -9.28 22.09 4.36
C LYS A 166 -8.74 20.79 3.76
N PHE A 167 -9.52 19.72 3.70
CA PHE A 167 -9.09 18.44 3.13
C PHE A 167 -9.09 18.47 1.60
N GLN A 168 -7.90 18.38 1.00
CA GLN A 168 -7.75 18.28 -0.46
C GLN A 168 -8.33 16.99 -1.05
N ASN A 169 -8.30 15.89 -0.29
CA ASN A 169 -8.88 14.62 -0.70
C ASN A 169 -10.22 14.41 0.01
N HIS A 170 -11.33 14.70 -0.65
CA HIS A 170 -12.66 14.50 -0.05
C HIS A 170 -13.02 13.01 0.13
N GLY A 171 -12.29 12.09 -0.50
CA GLY A 171 -12.46 10.64 -0.34
C GLY A 171 -12.11 10.10 1.04
N ILE A 172 -11.49 10.89 1.92
CA ILE A 172 -11.20 10.52 3.32
C ILE A 172 -12.23 11.05 4.32
N LEU A 173 -13.19 11.87 3.91
CA LEU A 173 -14.22 12.43 4.81
C LEU A 173 -15.13 11.38 5.45
N TRP A 174 -15.16 10.14 4.95
CA TRP A 174 -15.84 9.05 5.65
C TRP A 174 -15.19 8.74 7.00
N ILE A 175 -13.88 8.97 7.16
CA ILE A 175 -13.18 8.80 8.44
C ILE A 175 -13.63 9.87 9.43
N VAL A 176 -13.79 11.12 8.96
CA VAL A 176 -14.30 12.22 9.77
C VAL A 176 -15.71 11.91 10.28
N ARG A 177 -16.59 11.40 9.40
CA ARG A 177 -17.95 10.97 9.80
C ARG A 177 -17.94 9.87 10.86
N ASP A 178 -17.11 8.85 10.65
CA ASP A 178 -16.95 7.73 11.59
C ASP A 178 -16.45 8.20 12.95
N PHE A 179 -15.49 9.13 12.98
CA PHE A 179 -14.96 9.69 14.22
C PHE A 179 -15.96 10.59 14.94
N LEU A 180 -16.64 11.51 14.25
CA LEU A 180 -17.67 12.36 14.86
C LEU A 180 -18.83 11.53 15.43
N ARG A 181 -19.20 10.44 14.74
CA ARG A 181 -20.17 9.45 15.26
C ARG A 181 -19.66 8.82 16.56
N TYR A 182 -18.41 8.34 16.57
CA TYR A 182 -17.79 7.76 17.76
C TYR A 182 -17.81 8.74 18.95
N LEU A 183 -17.46 10.01 18.74
CA LEU A 183 -17.46 11.01 19.80
C LEU A 183 -18.87 11.26 20.37
N PHE A 184 -19.89 11.28 19.50
CA PHE A 184 -21.28 11.40 19.93
C PHE A 184 -21.75 10.17 20.72
N ASP A 185 -21.42 8.97 20.23
CA ASP A 185 -21.79 7.71 20.90
C ASP A 185 -21.12 7.59 22.28
N LYS A 186 -19.89 8.10 22.42
CA LYS A 186 -19.15 8.21 23.68
C LYS A 186 -19.56 9.40 24.55
N LYS A 187 -20.56 10.18 24.13
CA LYS A 187 -21.06 11.37 24.85
C LYS A 187 -20.00 12.46 25.07
N ILE A 188 -18.96 12.48 24.22
CA ILE A 188 -17.96 13.55 24.18
C ILE A 188 -18.52 14.77 23.44
N LEU A 189 -19.33 14.55 22.40
CA LEU A 189 -20.10 15.60 21.73
C LEU A 189 -21.53 15.65 22.26
N LEU A 190 -22.07 16.87 22.40
CA LEU A 190 -23.48 17.11 22.76
C LEU A 190 -24.45 16.83 21.60
N ALA A 191 -23.97 16.93 20.36
CA ALA A 191 -24.75 16.71 19.16
C ALA A 191 -23.94 15.92 18.11
N ASP A 192 -24.66 15.21 17.24
CA ASP A 192 -24.05 14.43 16.17
C ASP A 192 -23.77 15.29 14.93
N PHE A 193 -22.51 15.66 14.76
CA PHE A 193 -22.03 16.41 13.60
C PHE A 193 -21.62 15.52 12.41
N SER A 194 -21.81 14.20 12.47
CA SER A 194 -21.43 13.33 11.33
C SER A 194 -22.27 13.56 10.08
N ALA A 195 -23.50 14.08 10.23
CA ALA A 195 -24.43 14.31 9.12
C ALA A 195 -24.05 15.52 8.24
N ILE A 196 -23.38 16.53 8.80
CA ILE A 196 -22.98 17.74 8.07
C ILE A 196 -21.72 17.55 7.21
N VAL A 197 -20.96 16.48 7.44
CA VAL A 197 -19.75 16.20 6.67
C VAL A 197 -20.13 15.76 5.25
N PRO A 198 -19.60 16.42 4.21
CA PRO A 198 -19.93 16.10 2.83
C PRO A 198 -19.66 14.64 2.46
N LYS A 199 -20.61 14.03 1.72
CA LYS A 199 -20.43 12.70 1.14
C LYS A 199 -19.73 12.83 -0.21
N HIS A 200 -18.47 12.41 -0.27
CA HIS A 200 -17.78 12.26 -1.54
C HIS A 200 -18.23 10.99 -2.26
N LYS A 201 -18.98 11.14 -3.36
CA LYS A 201 -19.29 10.03 -4.27
C LYS A 201 -18.12 9.83 -5.21
N GLN A 202 -17.38 8.74 -5.06
CA GLN A 202 -16.35 8.39 -6.04
C GLN A 202 -17.02 8.01 -7.37
N PRO A 203 -16.48 8.47 -8.50
CA PRO A 203 -16.91 8.01 -9.81
C PRO A 203 -16.80 6.49 -9.88
N GLN A 204 -17.87 5.80 -10.28
CA GLN A 204 -17.83 4.36 -10.53
C GLN A 204 -17.14 4.11 -11.88
N THR A 205 -15.82 4.13 -11.89
CA THR A 205 -15.06 3.81 -13.10
C THR A 205 -15.27 2.34 -13.50
N VAL A 206 -15.34 2.09 -14.81
CA VAL A 206 -15.31 0.72 -15.33
C VAL A 206 -14.00 0.08 -14.84
N PRO A 207 -14.05 -1.14 -14.27
CA PRO A 207 -12.83 -1.84 -13.88
C PRO A 207 -11.85 -1.88 -15.06
N SER A 208 -10.59 -1.51 -14.83
CA SER A 208 -9.56 -1.82 -15.81
C SER A 208 -9.46 -3.34 -15.90
N ILE A 209 -9.59 -3.86 -17.13
CA ILE A 209 -9.41 -5.27 -17.48
C ILE A 209 -8.51 -5.37 -18.71
N TYR A 210 -7.89 -6.54 -18.84
CA TYR A 210 -7.06 -6.94 -19.97
C TYR A 210 -7.55 -8.30 -20.47
N THR A 211 -7.48 -8.51 -21.78
CA THR A 211 -7.85 -9.78 -22.43
C THR A 211 -6.85 -10.89 -22.12
N GLU A 212 -7.24 -12.14 -22.35
CA GLU A 212 -6.34 -13.29 -22.17
C GLU A 212 -5.08 -13.15 -23.05
N GLU A 213 -5.21 -12.67 -24.28
CA GLU A 213 -4.09 -12.42 -25.19
C GLU A 213 -3.12 -11.34 -24.67
N GLU A 214 -3.64 -10.24 -24.13
CA GLU A 214 -2.82 -9.19 -23.51
C GLU A 214 -2.04 -9.75 -22.31
N LEU A 215 -2.70 -10.55 -21.47
CA LEU A 215 -2.06 -11.17 -20.31
C LEU A 215 -1.01 -12.23 -20.69
N LEU A 216 -1.22 -12.96 -21.79
CA LEU A 216 -0.21 -13.87 -22.33
C LEU A 216 1.05 -13.12 -22.79
N LYS A 217 0.89 -11.96 -23.45
CA LYS A 217 2.02 -11.09 -23.82
C LYS A 217 2.77 -10.58 -22.59
N VAL A 218 2.05 -10.18 -21.54
CA VAL A 218 2.65 -9.77 -20.26
C VAL A 218 3.44 -10.92 -19.62
N GLY A 219 2.87 -12.13 -19.58
CA GLY A 219 3.57 -13.32 -19.06
C GLY A 219 4.85 -13.62 -19.84
N LYS A 220 4.82 -13.53 -21.17
CA LYS A 220 6.01 -13.68 -22.03
C LYS A 220 7.08 -12.62 -21.74
N ALA A 221 6.67 -11.35 -21.58
CA ALA A 221 7.59 -10.26 -21.24
C ALA A 221 8.22 -10.38 -19.84
N ILE A 222 7.62 -11.16 -18.93
CA ILE A 222 8.24 -11.50 -17.64
C ILE A 222 9.33 -12.56 -17.82
N LYS A 223 9.18 -13.50 -18.75
CA LYS A 223 10.14 -14.59 -19.02
C LYS A 223 11.29 -14.21 -19.98
N SER A 224 11.20 -13.08 -20.68
CA SER A 224 12.03 -12.81 -21.87
C SER A 224 13.47 -12.34 -21.60
N GLU A 225 13.90 -12.10 -20.36
CA GLU A 225 15.23 -11.57 -20.02
C GLU A 225 16.13 -12.63 -19.36
N GLY A 226 16.04 -13.88 -19.84
CA GLY A 226 16.84 -14.98 -19.31
C GLY A 226 16.31 -15.50 -17.99
N GLU A 227 16.69 -16.72 -17.63
CA GLU A 227 16.13 -17.44 -16.48
C GLU A 227 16.61 -16.92 -15.11
N THR A 228 16.60 -15.61 -14.90
CA THR A 228 17.02 -15.00 -13.64
C THR A 228 16.08 -15.38 -12.51
N VAL A 229 16.62 -15.46 -11.29
CA VAL A 229 15.83 -15.71 -10.07
C VAL A 229 14.67 -14.71 -9.94
N LYS A 230 14.89 -13.45 -10.36
CA LYS A 230 13.87 -12.40 -10.33
C LYS A 230 12.71 -12.70 -11.28
N GLU A 231 12.99 -13.15 -12.48
CA GLU A 231 11.97 -13.42 -13.50
C GLU A 231 11.16 -14.65 -13.14
N LYS A 232 11.80 -15.73 -12.70
CA LYS A 232 11.09 -16.92 -12.17
C LYS A 232 10.18 -16.55 -11.01
N ARG A 233 10.67 -15.75 -10.05
CA ARG A 233 9.86 -15.23 -8.93
C ARG A 233 8.66 -14.44 -9.41
N ASP A 234 8.90 -13.44 -10.27
CA ASP A 234 7.86 -12.51 -10.69
C ASP A 234 6.84 -13.20 -11.60
N PHE A 235 7.26 -14.21 -12.39
CA PHE A 235 6.38 -15.04 -13.22
C PHE A 235 5.47 -15.92 -12.36
N ALA A 236 6.02 -16.61 -11.35
CA ALA A 236 5.22 -17.40 -10.40
C ALA A 236 4.17 -16.53 -9.68
N MET A 237 4.57 -15.34 -9.21
CA MET A 237 3.64 -14.39 -8.58
C MET A 237 2.57 -13.88 -9.57
N PHE A 238 2.94 -13.66 -10.83
CA PHE A 238 2.00 -13.30 -11.89
C PHE A 238 1.00 -14.42 -12.17
N MET A 239 1.44 -15.67 -12.28
CA MET A 239 0.56 -16.83 -12.52
C MET A 239 -0.47 -16.99 -11.42
N LEU A 240 -0.05 -16.91 -10.15
CA LEU A 240 -0.96 -16.94 -9.00
C LEU A 240 -1.99 -15.79 -9.02
N ALA A 241 -1.58 -14.59 -9.44
CA ALA A 241 -2.49 -13.45 -9.54
C ALA A 241 -3.45 -13.56 -10.72
N ALA A 242 -2.97 -14.03 -11.89
CA ALA A 242 -3.72 -14.05 -13.14
C ALA A 242 -4.67 -15.26 -13.24
N LYS A 243 -4.24 -16.44 -12.77
CA LYS A 243 -4.99 -17.70 -12.89
C LYS A 243 -5.86 -18.00 -11.69
N LEU A 244 -5.41 -17.66 -10.47
CA LEU A 244 -6.18 -17.90 -9.24
C LEU A 244 -6.83 -16.62 -8.69
N GLY A 245 -6.53 -15.46 -9.26
CA GLY A 245 -7.11 -14.18 -8.83
C GLY A 245 -6.66 -13.75 -7.44
N LEU A 246 -5.57 -14.30 -6.89
CA LEU A 246 -5.12 -13.99 -5.53
C LEU A 246 -4.73 -12.50 -5.39
N ARG A 247 -5.00 -11.91 -4.22
CA ARG A 247 -4.58 -10.53 -3.97
C ARG A 247 -3.08 -10.48 -3.77
N CYS A 248 -2.44 -9.39 -4.20
CA CYS A 248 -0.99 -9.22 -4.01
C CYS A 248 -0.56 -9.37 -2.55
N GLY A 249 -1.36 -8.87 -1.59
CA GLY A 249 -1.07 -9.01 -0.17
C GLY A 249 -1.12 -10.44 0.35
N ASP A 250 -1.88 -11.32 -0.30
CA ASP A 250 -1.96 -12.74 0.03
C ASP A 250 -0.79 -13.49 -0.64
N ILE A 251 -0.53 -13.21 -1.93
CA ILE A 251 0.57 -13.84 -2.70
C ILE A 251 1.91 -13.63 -2.02
N VAL A 252 2.24 -12.39 -1.62
CA VAL A 252 3.53 -12.13 -0.96
C VAL A 252 3.64 -12.78 0.42
N ARG A 253 2.58 -13.35 0.98
CA ARG A 253 2.61 -14.03 2.29
C ARG A 253 2.52 -15.54 2.20
N LEU A 254 2.41 -16.10 0.99
CA LEU A 254 2.41 -17.54 0.79
C LEU A 254 3.76 -18.12 1.21
N SER A 255 3.71 -19.26 1.87
CA SER A 255 4.82 -20.16 2.16
C SER A 255 4.74 -21.39 1.26
N ILE A 256 5.83 -22.17 1.17
CA ILE A 256 5.80 -23.43 0.42
C ILE A 256 4.81 -24.43 1.05
N ASP A 257 4.63 -24.38 2.37
CA ASP A 257 3.70 -25.24 3.12
C ASP A 257 2.22 -25.00 2.76
N ASN A 258 1.90 -23.90 2.08
CA ASN A 258 0.56 -23.66 1.56
C ASN A 258 0.24 -24.53 0.34
N PHE A 259 1.24 -25.10 -0.32
CA PHE A 259 1.09 -25.88 -1.54
C PHE A 259 1.17 -27.37 -1.25
N ASN A 260 0.15 -28.11 -1.66
CA ASN A 260 0.20 -29.56 -1.77
C ASN A 260 0.26 -29.91 -3.25
N PHE A 261 1.47 -30.21 -3.73
CA PHE A 261 1.71 -30.51 -5.15
C PHE A 261 1.14 -31.88 -5.57
N SER A 262 1.07 -32.85 -4.64
CA SER A 262 0.50 -34.17 -4.90
C SER A 262 -1.01 -34.07 -5.16
N ASP A 263 -1.72 -33.33 -4.32
CA ASP A 263 -3.16 -33.12 -4.47
C ASP A 263 -3.49 -31.94 -5.40
N LYS A 264 -2.48 -31.28 -5.97
CA LYS A 264 -2.61 -30.05 -6.78
C LYS A 264 -3.50 -29.00 -6.12
N THR A 265 -3.27 -28.72 -4.84
CA THR A 265 -4.05 -27.73 -4.08
C THR A 265 -3.19 -26.66 -3.43
N LEU A 266 -3.76 -25.46 -3.32
CA LEU A 266 -3.24 -24.34 -2.55
C LEU A 266 -4.22 -23.99 -1.44
N VAL A 267 -3.74 -24.02 -0.19
CA VAL A 267 -4.54 -23.73 1.00
C VAL A 267 -4.00 -22.49 1.70
N LEU A 268 -4.86 -21.49 1.91
CA LEU A 268 -4.49 -20.25 2.59
C LEU A 268 -5.65 -19.61 3.35
N THR A 269 -5.32 -18.79 4.34
CA THR A 269 -6.24 -17.81 4.93
C THR A 269 -5.88 -16.42 4.45
N THR A 270 -6.83 -15.74 3.79
CA THR A 270 -6.57 -14.40 3.23
C THR A 270 -6.32 -13.34 4.31
N HIS A 271 -5.41 -12.41 4.06
CA HIS A 271 -4.93 -11.47 5.08
C HIS A 271 -5.90 -10.33 5.36
N LYS A 272 -6.45 -9.68 4.32
CA LYS A 272 -7.29 -8.46 4.51
C LYS A 272 -8.64 -8.78 5.14
N CYS A 273 -9.21 -9.93 4.80
CA CYS A 273 -10.53 -10.37 5.27
C CYS A 273 -10.44 -11.88 5.56
N PRO A 274 -10.00 -12.30 6.76
CA PRO A 274 -9.66 -13.69 7.11
C PRO A 274 -10.64 -14.73 6.57
N THR A 275 -10.34 -15.32 5.42
CA THR A 275 -11.23 -16.31 4.77
C THR A 275 -10.37 -17.47 4.33
N PHE A 276 -10.74 -18.66 4.78
CA PHE A 276 -10.12 -19.91 4.36
C PHE A 276 -10.44 -20.17 2.90
N LEU A 277 -9.41 -20.46 2.10
CA LEU A 277 -9.51 -20.79 0.69
C LEU A 277 -8.70 -22.06 0.43
N GLN A 278 -9.30 -22.98 -0.30
CA GLN A 278 -8.65 -24.12 -0.94
C GLN A 278 -8.88 -24.01 -2.44
N LEU A 279 -7.81 -23.84 -3.20
CA LEU A 279 -7.85 -23.58 -4.63
C LEU A 279 -7.14 -24.72 -5.37
N ALA A 280 -7.72 -25.17 -6.48
CA ALA A 280 -7.08 -26.13 -7.37
C ALA A 280 -5.93 -25.44 -8.13
N LEU A 281 -4.81 -26.17 -8.27
CA LEU A 281 -3.65 -25.75 -9.02
C LEU A 281 -3.65 -26.47 -10.38
N THR A 282 -3.42 -25.69 -11.43
CA THR A 282 -3.13 -26.21 -12.77
C THR A 282 -1.62 -26.45 -12.91
N ASP A 283 -1.24 -27.33 -13.84
CA ASP A 283 0.17 -27.70 -14.04
C ASP A 283 1.05 -26.50 -14.37
N ASP A 284 0.56 -25.55 -15.18
CA ASP A 284 1.27 -24.30 -15.50
C ASP A 284 1.58 -23.42 -14.27
N ILE A 285 0.74 -23.48 -13.22
CA ILE A 285 1.00 -22.78 -11.95
C ILE A 285 2.03 -23.55 -11.12
N ILE A 286 1.90 -24.88 -11.05
CA ILE A 286 2.82 -25.75 -10.31
C ILE A 286 4.23 -25.58 -10.86
N ASP A 287 4.38 -25.68 -12.19
CA ASP A 287 5.66 -25.52 -12.88
C ASP A 287 6.28 -24.15 -12.57
N ALA A 288 5.50 -23.07 -12.71
CA ALA A 288 5.98 -21.73 -12.43
C ALA A 288 6.49 -21.57 -10.97
N VAL A 289 5.75 -22.13 -10.02
CA VAL A 289 6.12 -22.08 -8.59
C VAL A 289 7.36 -22.93 -8.31
N GLN A 290 7.45 -24.13 -8.85
CA GLN A 290 8.58 -25.04 -8.67
C GLN A 290 9.85 -24.53 -9.36
N GLU A 291 9.73 -23.95 -10.56
CA GLU A 291 10.82 -23.28 -11.26
C GLU A 291 11.46 -22.21 -10.37
N TYR A 292 10.64 -21.35 -9.74
CA TYR A 292 11.17 -20.36 -8.80
C TYR A 292 11.72 -21.01 -7.52
N TYR A 293 11.01 -21.99 -6.95
CA TYR A 293 11.41 -22.62 -5.69
C TYR A 293 12.79 -23.28 -5.79
N SER A 294 13.10 -23.91 -6.93
CA SER A 294 14.40 -24.53 -7.20
C SER A 294 15.58 -23.55 -7.19
N VAL A 295 15.34 -22.28 -7.57
CA VAL A 295 16.35 -21.22 -7.60
C VAL A 295 16.19 -20.21 -6.45
N ARG A 296 15.25 -20.46 -5.53
CA ARG A 296 14.95 -19.57 -4.41
C ARG A 296 16.20 -19.46 -3.51
N PRO A 297 16.67 -18.24 -3.21
CA PRO A 297 17.79 -18.07 -2.29
C PRO A 297 17.54 -18.72 -0.93
N LYS A 298 18.55 -19.39 -0.36
CA LYS A 298 18.47 -19.93 0.99
C LYS A 298 18.19 -18.80 1.98
N SER A 299 17.23 -19.01 2.88
CA SER A 299 16.76 -17.98 3.79
C SER A 299 16.01 -18.55 4.97
N GLU A 300 16.01 -17.84 6.10
CA GLU A 300 15.24 -18.18 7.31
C GLU A 300 13.75 -17.79 7.19
N TYR A 301 13.38 -16.98 6.20
CA TYR A 301 12.00 -16.58 5.98
C TYR A 301 11.18 -17.77 5.44
N LYS A 302 10.00 -17.99 6.04
CA LYS A 302 9.05 -19.03 5.64
C LYS A 302 8.32 -18.69 4.34
N GLU A 303 8.18 -17.40 4.04
CA GLU A 303 7.50 -16.95 2.83
C GLU A 303 8.25 -17.37 1.58
N LEU A 304 7.50 -17.90 0.62
CA LEU A 304 8.00 -18.42 -0.64
C LEU A 304 8.73 -17.33 -1.43
N PHE A 305 8.10 -16.16 -1.60
CA PHE A 305 8.64 -15.10 -2.45
C PHE A 305 9.51 -14.12 -1.67
N LEU A 306 10.80 -14.09 -2.00
CA LEU A 306 11.78 -13.26 -1.31
C LEU A 306 12.13 -11.98 -2.07
N SER A 307 12.46 -10.92 -1.32
CA SER A 307 13.15 -9.76 -1.83
C SER A 307 14.56 -10.16 -2.30
N LEU A 308 14.88 -9.82 -3.55
CA LEU A 308 16.20 -10.05 -4.15
C LEU A 308 17.13 -8.83 -4.01
N ARG A 309 16.71 -7.85 -3.22
CA ARG A 309 17.50 -6.67 -2.87
C ARG A 309 17.46 -6.48 -1.37
N ALA A 310 18.58 -6.02 -0.82
CA ALA A 310 18.66 -5.67 0.57
C ALA A 310 17.66 -4.55 0.95
N PRO A 311 17.07 -4.60 2.15
CA PRO A 311 17.17 -5.70 3.12
C PRO A 311 16.49 -6.97 2.59
N PHE A 312 17.19 -8.10 2.71
CA PHE A 312 16.62 -9.39 2.32
C PHE A 312 15.51 -9.77 3.32
N GLY A 313 14.46 -10.36 2.77
CA GLY A 313 13.23 -10.61 3.50
C GLY A 313 12.13 -11.03 2.55
N ASN A 314 10.91 -11.02 3.04
CA ASN A 314 9.75 -11.25 2.21
C ASN A 314 9.63 -10.15 1.11
N VAL A 315 9.21 -10.54 -0.09
CA VAL A 315 8.92 -9.58 -1.16
C VAL A 315 7.77 -8.65 -0.74
N THR A 316 7.85 -7.37 -1.10
CA THR A 316 6.78 -6.43 -0.78
C THR A 316 5.71 -6.39 -1.87
N THR A 317 4.47 -6.05 -1.51
CA THR A 317 3.40 -5.79 -2.48
C THR A 317 3.77 -4.69 -3.48
N SER A 318 4.59 -3.71 -3.04
CA SER A 318 5.15 -2.66 -3.88
C SER A 318 6.15 -3.18 -4.91
N ALA A 319 7.03 -4.11 -4.51
CA ALA A 319 7.98 -4.73 -5.43
C ALA A 319 7.25 -5.54 -6.51
N PHE A 320 6.23 -6.31 -6.14
CA PHE A 320 5.41 -7.05 -7.10
C PHE A 320 4.72 -6.10 -8.09
N ARG A 321 4.03 -5.08 -7.57
CA ARG A 321 3.34 -4.08 -8.39
C ARG A 321 4.30 -3.40 -9.36
N PHE A 322 5.49 -3.01 -8.92
CA PHE A 322 6.48 -2.39 -9.79
C PHE A 322 6.98 -3.36 -10.87
N SER A 323 7.24 -4.62 -10.53
CA SER A 323 7.64 -5.62 -11.51
C SER A 323 6.57 -5.84 -12.58
N LEU A 324 5.31 -5.98 -12.16
CA LEU A 324 4.18 -6.12 -13.07
C LEU A 324 4.01 -4.90 -13.98
N GLN A 325 4.14 -3.68 -13.43
CA GLN A 325 4.10 -2.45 -14.23
C GLN A 325 5.16 -2.43 -15.32
N ASN A 326 6.39 -2.85 -15.00
CA ASN A 326 7.46 -2.95 -15.98
C ASN A 326 7.15 -4.01 -17.03
N ALA A 327 6.57 -5.15 -16.64
CA ALA A 327 6.15 -6.18 -17.58
C ALA A 327 5.08 -5.68 -18.57
N PHE A 328 4.10 -4.90 -18.12
CA PHE A 328 3.12 -4.26 -19.01
C PHE A 328 3.78 -3.33 -20.03
N ILE A 329 4.77 -2.54 -19.60
CA ILE A 329 5.51 -1.62 -20.49
C ILE A 329 6.29 -2.44 -21.52
N LYS A 330 7.04 -3.46 -21.07
CA LYS A 330 7.83 -4.33 -21.95
C LYS A 330 7.00 -5.10 -22.97
N ALA A 331 5.81 -5.56 -22.55
CA ALA A 331 4.88 -6.26 -23.43
C ALA A 331 4.22 -5.36 -24.49
N GLY A 332 4.49 -4.05 -24.49
CA GLY A 332 3.90 -3.10 -25.43
C GLY A 332 2.38 -2.98 -25.29
N ILE A 333 1.82 -3.29 -24.12
CA ILE A 333 0.38 -3.22 -23.90
C ILE A 333 -0.05 -1.77 -23.74
N ASN A 334 -1.06 -1.35 -24.51
CA ASN A 334 -1.66 -0.04 -24.31
C ASN A 334 -2.34 -0.01 -22.93
N THR A 335 -1.76 0.82 -22.06
CA THR A 335 -2.18 0.98 -20.67
C THR A 335 -2.73 2.38 -20.41
N GLU A 336 -2.96 3.16 -21.45
CA GLU A 336 -3.61 4.46 -21.37
C GLU A 336 -4.99 4.30 -20.72
N ASN A 337 -5.28 5.12 -19.71
CA ASN A 337 -6.50 5.06 -18.92
C ASN A 337 -6.78 3.73 -18.18
N LYS A 338 -5.84 2.77 -18.20
CA LYS A 338 -5.94 1.48 -17.50
C LYS A 338 -4.95 1.41 -16.33
N LYS A 339 -5.40 0.78 -15.24
CA LYS A 339 -4.52 0.43 -14.12
C LYS A 339 -3.56 -0.69 -14.54
N LYS A 340 -2.36 -0.71 -13.96
CA LYS A 340 -1.27 -1.66 -14.30
C LYS A 340 -0.83 -2.53 -13.10
N GLY A 341 -1.69 -2.63 -12.10
CA GLY A 341 -1.36 -3.29 -10.82
C GLY A 341 -1.97 -4.69 -10.70
N PRO A 342 -1.56 -5.50 -9.71
CA PRO A 342 -2.02 -6.89 -9.57
C PRO A 342 -3.54 -7.05 -9.42
N HIS A 343 -4.22 -6.04 -8.87
CA HIS A 343 -5.68 -6.05 -8.78
C HIS A 343 -6.38 -6.12 -10.14
N VAL A 344 -5.73 -5.67 -11.21
CA VAL A 344 -6.29 -5.76 -12.56
C VAL A 344 -6.28 -7.20 -13.06
N LEU A 345 -5.26 -7.99 -12.74
CA LEU A 345 -5.23 -9.41 -13.12
C LEU A 345 -6.43 -10.16 -12.53
N ARG A 346 -6.73 -9.89 -11.25
CA ARG A 346 -7.93 -10.42 -10.59
C ARG A 346 -9.22 -9.94 -11.25
N SER A 347 -9.30 -8.66 -11.62
CA SER A 347 -10.49 -8.14 -12.29
C SER A 347 -10.68 -8.72 -13.69
N SER A 348 -9.60 -8.91 -14.45
CA SER A 348 -9.61 -9.61 -15.73
C SER A 348 -10.11 -11.04 -15.57
N LEU A 349 -9.61 -11.78 -14.58
CA LEU A 349 -10.06 -13.15 -14.32
C LEU A 349 -11.55 -13.21 -13.95
N ALA A 350 -12.00 -12.32 -13.07
CA ALA A 350 -13.41 -12.21 -12.70
C ALA A 350 -14.30 -11.95 -13.92
N SER A 351 -13.91 -10.98 -14.76
CA SER A 351 -14.61 -10.64 -15.99
C SER A 351 -14.63 -11.80 -16.98
N ALA A 352 -13.50 -12.49 -17.17
CA ALA A 352 -13.40 -13.63 -18.07
C ALA A 352 -14.30 -14.80 -17.62
N MET A 353 -14.36 -15.09 -16.32
CA MET A 353 -15.28 -16.11 -15.79
C MET A 353 -16.75 -15.74 -16.02
N ILE A 354 -17.12 -14.48 -15.73
CA ILE A 354 -18.50 -13.99 -15.92
C ILE A 354 -18.90 -14.06 -17.40
N ASN A 355 -18.05 -13.57 -18.29
CA ASN A 355 -18.29 -13.62 -19.75
C ASN A 355 -18.30 -15.06 -20.31
N LYS A 356 -17.76 -16.05 -19.58
CA LYS A 356 -17.87 -17.49 -19.88
C LYS A 356 -19.10 -18.16 -19.24
N GLY A 357 -20.03 -17.38 -18.69
CA GLY A 357 -21.28 -17.88 -18.09
C GLY A 357 -21.17 -18.34 -16.64
N VAL A 358 -20.04 -18.14 -15.97
CA VAL A 358 -19.91 -18.50 -14.54
C VAL A 358 -20.71 -17.51 -13.69
N SER A 359 -21.62 -18.03 -12.86
CA SER A 359 -22.48 -17.19 -12.03
C SER A 359 -21.67 -16.23 -11.12
N TYR A 360 -22.21 -15.02 -10.90
CA TYR A 360 -21.62 -14.04 -9.97
C TYR A 360 -21.37 -14.62 -8.58
N LYS A 361 -22.25 -15.49 -8.09
CA LYS A 361 -22.10 -16.15 -6.79
C LYS A 361 -20.88 -17.07 -6.76
N THR A 362 -20.68 -17.85 -7.82
CA THR A 362 -19.54 -18.75 -7.96
C THR A 362 -18.23 -17.96 -8.07
N VAL A 363 -18.19 -16.94 -8.94
CA VAL A 363 -17.01 -16.06 -9.09
C VAL A 363 -16.67 -15.37 -7.76
N ARG A 364 -17.67 -14.88 -7.03
CA ARG A 364 -17.49 -14.28 -5.70
C ARG A 364 -16.83 -15.23 -4.71
N ASN A 365 -17.27 -16.50 -4.71
CA ASN A 365 -16.74 -17.53 -3.82
C ASN A 365 -15.30 -17.91 -4.19
N ILE A 366 -15.02 -18.16 -5.48
CA ILE A 366 -13.66 -18.45 -6.00
C ILE A 366 -12.69 -17.34 -5.60
N LEU A 367 -13.12 -16.09 -5.75
CA LEU A 367 -12.31 -14.93 -5.44
C LEU A 367 -12.21 -14.66 -3.92
N GLY A 368 -13.05 -15.29 -3.07
CA GLY A 368 -13.05 -15.05 -1.62
C GLY A 368 -13.56 -13.64 -1.26
N HIS A 369 -14.66 -13.21 -1.88
CA HIS A 369 -15.35 -11.96 -1.53
C HIS A 369 -16.47 -12.24 -0.51
N ARG A 370 -16.38 -11.67 0.69
CA ARG A 370 -17.43 -11.79 1.72
C ARG A 370 -18.69 -11.00 1.37
N ASP A 371 -18.54 -9.72 1.03
CA ASP A 371 -19.66 -8.83 0.73
C ASP A 371 -20.14 -9.00 -0.73
N PRO A 372 -21.41 -9.41 -0.97
CA PRO A 372 -22.00 -9.47 -2.31
C PRO A 372 -21.92 -8.16 -3.08
N LYS A 373 -21.94 -7.00 -2.39
CA LYS A 373 -21.92 -5.68 -3.04
C LYS A 373 -20.65 -5.45 -3.86
N VAL A 374 -19.55 -6.14 -3.54
CA VAL A 374 -18.30 -6.05 -4.29
C VAL A 374 -18.47 -6.56 -5.72
N MET A 375 -19.40 -7.50 -5.95
CA MET A 375 -19.68 -8.02 -7.29
C MET A 375 -20.36 -7.00 -8.22
N LYS A 376 -21.01 -5.96 -7.67
CA LYS A 376 -21.56 -4.86 -8.48
C LYS A 376 -20.49 -4.16 -9.33
N HIS A 377 -19.23 -4.23 -8.91
CA HIS A 377 -18.10 -3.72 -9.68
C HIS A 377 -17.93 -4.44 -11.02
N TYR A 378 -18.28 -5.74 -11.09
CA TYR A 378 -18.12 -6.57 -12.28
C TYR A 378 -19.31 -6.51 -13.24
N ALA A 379 -20.47 -6.01 -12.80
CA ALA A 379 -21.63 -5.85 -13.68
C ALA A 379 -21.35 -4.97 -14.91
N LYS A 380 -20.45 -3.99 -14.79
CA LYS A 380 -20.07 -3.10 -15.91
C LYS A 380 -19.19 -3.76 -16.97
N VAL A 381 -18.63 -4.94 -16.69
CA VAL A 381 -17.73 -5.68 -17.60
C VAL A 381 -18.32 -7.00 -18.06
N ASP A 382 -19.58 -7.25 -17.69
CA ASP A 382 -20.39 -8.38 -18.13
C ASP A 382 -21.06 -8.04 -19.46
N ILE A 383 -20.24 -7.86 -20.48
CA ILE A 383 -20.69 -7.37 -21.80
C ILE A 383 -21.65 -8.37 -22.42
N GLU A 384 -21.39 -9.68 -22.29
CA GLU A 384 -22.20 -10.71 -22.92
C GLU A 384 -23.61 -10.77 -22.32
N ASN A 385 -23.77 -10.79 -20.99
CA ASN A 385 -25.12 -10.76 -20.42
C ASN A 385 -25.79 -9.40 -20.64
N LEU A 386 -25.05 -8.29 -20.64
CA LEU A 386 -25.65 -6.98 -20.93
C LEU A 386 -26.17 -6.85 -22.36
N ARG A 387 -25.59 -7.58 -23.33
CA ARG A 387 -26.09 -7.60 -24.72
C ARG A 387 -27.51 -8.16 -24.82
N GLU A 388 -27.87 -9.14 -23.98
CA GLU A 388 -29.22 -9.73 -23.98
C GLU A 388 -30.31 -8.73 -23.56
N TYR A 389 -29.94 -7.75 -22.74
CA TYR A 389 -30.83 -6.68 -22.28
C TYR A 389 -30.65 -5.38 -23.07
N ALA A 390 -29.82 -5.38 -24.11
CA ALA A 390 -29.63 -4.21 -24.95
C ALA A 390 -30.88 -3.99 -25.80
N LEU A 391 -31.43 -2.77 -25.73
CA LEU A 391 -32.47 -2.36 -26.67
C LEU A 391 -31.91 -2.38 -28.09
N PRO A 392 -32.73 -2.71 -29.11
CA PRO A 392 -32.31 -2.62 -30.50
C PRO A 392 -31.80 -1.20 -30.77
N ALA A 393 -30.66 -1.10 -31.47
CA ALA A 393 -30.12 0.19 -31.86
C ALA A 393 -31.20 0.95 -32.66
N PRO A 394 -31.50 2.21 -32.33
CA PRO A 394 -32.45 3.00 -33.09
C PRO A 394 -32.00 3.05 -34.55
N LYS A 395 -32.94 2.95 -35.49
CA LYS A 395 -32.64 3.08 -36.92
C LYS A 395 -31.90 4.40 -37.14
N ALA A 396 -30.76 4.34 -37.83
CA ALA A 396 -30.02 5.53 -38.18
C ALA A 396 -30.92 6.45 -39.03
N THR A 397 -30.96 7.75 -38.69
CA THR A 397 -31.75 8.76 -39.41
C THR A 397 -30.90 10.01 -39.68
N GLY A 398 -31.36 10.82 -40.64
CA GLY A 398 -30.73 12.11 -40.97
C GLY A 398 -29.27 11.99 -41.39
N LYS A 399 -28.42 12.91 -40.91
CA LYS A 399 -26.99 12.98 -41.26
C LYS A 399 -26.22 11.70 -40.94
N PHE A 400 -26.58 10.99 -39.87
CA PHE A 400 -25.91 9.74 -39.50
C PHE A 400 -26.20 8.62 -40.51
N LEU A 401 -27.43 8.53 -41.03
CA LEU A 401 -27.76 7.60 -42.10
C LEU A 401 -27.03 7.95 -43.41
N MET A 402 -26.96 9.24 -43.75
CA MET A 402 -26.21 9.69 -44.92
C MET A 402 -24.72 9.33 -44.81
N PHE A 403 -24.12 9.54 -43.64
CA PHE A 403 -22.75 9.15 -43.34
C PHE A 403 -22.51 7.64 -43.49
N LEU A 404 -23.39 6.81 -42.90
CA LEU A 404 -23.29 5.35 -43.04
C LEU A 404 -23.42 4.86 -44.48
N ASN A 405 -24.16 5.60 -45.32
CA ASN A 405 -24.33 5.33 -46.74
C ASN A 405 -23.23 5.96 -47.62
N GLY A 406 -22.11 6.40 -47.03
CA GLY A 406 -20.97 6.96 -47.78
C GLY A 406 -21.12 8.42 -48.19
N GLY A 407 -22.15 9.13 -47.71
CA GLY A 407 -22.27 10.57 -47.85
C GLY A 407 -21.26 11.29 -46.97
N GLY A 408 -20.35 12.06 -47.57
CA GLY A 408 -19.47 12.97 -46.83
C GLY A 408 -20.28 13.97 -45.99
N ILE A 409 -19.76 14.29 -44.80
CA ILE A 409 -20.37 15.20 -43.81
C ILE A 409 -20.49 16.61 -44.38
#